data_AF-X0S9I5-F1
#
_entry.id   AF-X0S9I5-F1
#
_cell.length_a   1.000
_cell.length_b   1.000
_cell.length_c   1.000
_cell.angle_alpha   90.00
_cell.angle_beta   90.00
_cell.angle_gamma   90.00
#
_symmetry.space_group_name_H-M   'P 1'
#
loop_
_entity.id
_entity.type
_entity.pdbx_description
1 polymer ?
#
loop_
_entity_poly.entity_id
_entity_poly.type
_entity_poly.pdbx_seq_one_letter_code
_entity_poly.pdbx_strand_id
1 'polypeptide(L)'
;MTVEVQDYFDVRYGVNLELVNLQQEDNGINFVSRTSQNNGVSAKVKLILNKKTNPANTISVSCGGSVMESFLQKEDYYSGRDIYILKPKIKLSDKQLLFYCLCLKANKYRYNYGRQPNKTLKQIRIPPINEIPSWINKIKMPEIPDKKPILSENVNLHEKKWGWFYITDLFNIKKGERLVKEKRVKGKIPLITASSENNGVVDFIS
;
A
#
# COMPACT_ATOMS: atom_id res chain seq x y z
N MET A 1 -6.91 -8.80 26.38
CA MET A 1 -6.41 -10.19 26.26
C MET A 1 -6.20 -10.48 24.78
N THR A 2 -5.05 -10.98 24.32
CA THR A 2 -4.79 -11.17 22.88
C THR A 2 -5.20 -12.55 22.36
N VAL A 3 -5.72 -12.62 21.13
CA VAL A 3 -6.10 -13.86 20.41
C VAL A 3 -5.13 -14.17 19.27
N GLU A 4 -5.16 -15.37 18.70
CA GLU A 4 -4.33 -15.73 17.56
C GLU A 4 -5.01 -15.38 16.23
N VAL A 5 -4.20 -15.09 15.20
CA VAL A 5 -4.72 -14.82 13.84
C VAL A 5 -5.66 -15.92 13.37
N GLN A 6 -5.29 -17.18 13.59
CA GLN A 6 -6.11 -18.32 13.18
C GLN A 6 -7.47 -18.41 13.88
N ASP A 7 -7.66 -17.73 15.02
CA ASP A 7 -8.96 -17.75 15.71
C ASP A 7 -10.00 -16.99 14.88
N TYR A 8 -9.61 -15.88 14.25
CA TYR A 8 -10.50 -14.99 13.49
C TYR A 8 -10.37 -15.07 11.97
N PHE A 9 -9.26 -15.59 11.47
CA PHE A 9 -9.00 -15.68 10.04
C PHE A 9 -8.72 -17.13 9.61
N ASP A 10 -9.29 -17.51 8.48
CA ASP A 10 -8.84 -18.68 7.73
C ASP A 10 -7.59 -18.30 6.93
N VAL A 11 -6.47 -18.92 7.30
CA VAL A 11 -5.13 -18.60 6.78
C VAL A 11 -4.75 -19.62 5.72
N ARG A 12 -4.68 -19.18 4.47
CA ARG A 12 -4.37 -20.01 3.30
C ARG A 12 -3.15 -19.47 2.55
N TYR A 13 -2.41 -20.36 1.88
CA TYR A 13 -1.40 -19.92 0.92
C TYR A 13 -2.10 -19.43 -0.36
N GLY A 14 -1.58 -18.37 -0.98
CA GLY A 14 -2.13 -17.80 -2.20
C GLY A 14 -1.91 -18.67 -3.45
N VAL A 15 -2.35 -18.17 -4.61
CA VAL A 15 -2.36 -18.89 -5.90
C VAL A 15 -0.95 -19.22 -6.46
N ASN A 16 0.11 -18.63 -5.90
CA ASN A 16 1.51 -18.94 -6.18
C ASN A 16 1.90 -18.82 -7.67
N LEU A 17 1.52 -17.72 -8.31
CA LEU A 17 1.85 -17.47 -9.72
C LEU A 17 3.15 -16.67 -9.88
N GLU A 18 3.72 -16.68 -11.08
CA GLU A 18 4.90 -15.87 -11.41
C GLU A 18 4.54 -14.84 -12.47
N LEU A 19 4.75 -13.55 -12.16
CA LEU A 19 4.32 -12.44 -13.02
C LEU A 19 4.91 -12.51 -14.43
N VAL A 20 6.16 -12.99 -14.56
CA VAL A 20 6.85 -13.13 -15.86
C VAL A 20 6.11 -14.05 -16.83
N ASN A 21 5.30 -14.99 -16.31
CA ASN A 21 4.54 -15.95 -17.10
C ASN A 21 3.10 -15.49 -17.36
N LEU A 22 2.74 -14.25 -16.99
CA LEU A 22 1.38 -13.71 -17.12
C LEU A 22 1.34 -12.58 -18.14
N GLN A 23 0.24 -12.53 -18.90
CA GLN A 23 -0.02 -11.41 -19.79
C GLN A 23 -0.61 -10.23 -19.00
N GLN A 24 0.06 -9.08 -19.04
CA GLN A 24 -0.43 -7.85 -18.42
C GLN A 24 -1.58 -7.22 -19.22
N GLU A 25 -2.54 -6.64 -18.52
CA GLU A 25 -3.72 -5.99 -19.10
C GLU A 25 -4.25 -4.92 -18.15
N ASP A 26 -4.39 -3.67 -18.62
CA ASP A 26 -4.76 -2.51 -17.78
C ASP A 26 -6.15 -2.65 -17.12
N ASN A 27 -7.06 -3.32 -17.81
CA ASN A 27 -8.41 -3.63 -17.31
C ASN A 27 -8.53 -5.06 -16.76
N GLY A 28 -7.40 -5.72 -16.52
CA GLY A 28 -7.32 -7.05 -15.96
C GLY A 28 -7.52 -7.09 -14.44
N ILE A 29 -7.27 -8.27 -13.88
CA ILE A 29 -7.34 -8.56 -12.46
C ILE A 29 -6.02 -8.22 -11.76
N ASN A 30 -6.10 -7.76 -10.51
CA ASN A 30 -4.91 -7.40 -9.74
C ASN A 30 -4.01 -8.64 -9.51
N PHE A 31 -2.71 -8.45 -9.69
CA PHE A 31 -1.68 -9.39 -9.28
C PHE A 31 -0.93 -8.85 -8.07
N VAL A 32 -1.15 -9.49 -6.91
CA VAL A 32 -0.55 -9.12 -5.63
C VAL A 32 0.75 -9.89 -5.41
N SER A 33 1.85 -9.16 -5.19
CA SER A 33 3.17 -9.74 -4.92
C SER A 33 3.69 -9.31 -3.54
N ARG A 34 4.98 -9.55 -3.28
CA ARG A 34 5.68 -9.28 -2.03
C ARG A 34 6.16 -7.82 -1.88
N THR A 35 5.59 -6.89 -2.64
CA THR A 35 5.95 -5.47 -2.60
C THR A 35 5.25 -4.75 -1.44
N SER A 36 5.94 -3.79 -0.82
CA SER A 36 5.34 -2.88 0.16
C SER A 36 4.57 -1.72 -0.49
N GLN A 37 4.65 -1.58 -1.81
CA GLN A 37 4.06 -0.48 -2.57
C GLN A 37 2.69 -0.86 -3.11
N ASN A 38 1.87 0.15 -3.42
CA ASN A 38 0.59 0.00 -4.13
C ASN A 38 -0.32 -1.12 -3.58
N ASN A 39 -0.43 -1.23 -2.25
CA ASN A 39 -1.20 -2.28 -1.57
C ASN A 39 -0.84 -3.73 -1.99
N GLY A 40 0.43 -3.95 -2.35
CA GLY A 40 0.93 -5.24 -2.83
C GLY A 40 0.69 -5.48 -4.33
N VAL A 41 -0.10 -4.66 -5.01
CA VAL A 41 -0.44 -4.85 -6.43
C VAL A 41 0.75 -4.43 -7.30
N SER A 42 1.34 -5.39 -8.00
CA SER A 42 2.50 -5.17 -8.87
C SER A 42 2.15 -5.00 -10.33
N ALA A 43 1.02 -5.55 -10.76
CA ALA A 43 0.50 -5.44 -12.12
C ALA A 43 -0.99 -5.77 -12.12
N LYS A 44 -1.64 -5.48 -13.25
CA LYS A 44 -2.91 -6.11 -13.63
C LYS A 44 -2.65 -7.08 -14.77
N VAL A 45 -3.29 -8.24 -14.69
CA VAL A 45 -3.07 -9.36 -15.61
C VAL A 45 -4.39 -9.87 -16.16
N LYS A 46 -4.35 -10.53 -17.31
CA LYS A 46 -5.53 -11.21 -17.85
C LYS A 46 -6.04 -12.28 -16.90
N LEU A 47 -7.37 -12.48 -16.92
CA LEU A 47 -7.99 -13.63 -16.28
C LEU A 47 -7.46 -14.92 -16.90
N ILE A 48 -7.07 -15.86 -16.04
CA ILE A 48 -6.55 -17.16 -16.47
C ILE A 48 -7.71 -18.15 -16.44
N LEU A 49 -8.00 -18.76 -17.60
CA LEU A 49 -9.08 -19.73 -17.73
C LEU A 49 -8.90 -20.87 -16.73
N ASN A 50 -9.98 -21.24 -16.02
CA ASN A 50 -10.03 -22.30 -15.02
C ASN A 50 -9.10 -22.11 -13.80
N LYS A 51 -8.48 -20.93 -13.60
CA LYS A 51 -7.67 -20.64 -12.41
C LYS A 51 -8.48 -19.86 -11.38
N LYS A 52 -8.64 -20.44 -10.19
CA LYS A 52 -9.29 -19.78 -9.05
C LYS A 52 -8.47 -18.59 -8.56
N THR A 53 -9.18 -17.50 -8.26
CA THR A 53 -8.66 -16.28 -7.65
C THR A 53 -8.62 -16.41 -6.13
N ASN A 54 -7.84 -15.54 -5.49
CA ASN A 54 -8.04 -15.23 -4.08
C ASN A 54 -9.27 -14.31 -3.97
N PRO A 55 -10.16 -14.54 -3.00
CA PRO A 55 -11.41 -13.79 -2.91
C PRO A 55 -11.20 -12.37 -2.38
N ALA A 56 -12.07 -11.46 -2.81
CA ALA A 56 -12.22 -10.12 -2.28
C ALA A 56 -12.50 -10.10 -0.76
N ASN A 57 -12.29 -8.92 -0.16
CA ASN A 57 -12.43 -8.66 1.29
C ASN A 57 -11.57 -9.60 2.14
N THR A 58 -10.36 -9.89 1.67
CA THR A 58 -9.34 -10.63 2.40
C THR A 58 -8.10 -9.77 2.63
N ILE A 59 -7.27 -10.19 3.60
CA ILE A 59 -5.98 -9.56 3.84
C ILE A 59 -4.90 -10.41 3.16
N SER A 60 -4.15 -9.82 2.23
CA SER A 60 -2.93 -10.43 1.69
C SER A 60 -1.76 -10.09 2.59
N VAL A 61 -0.97 -11.09 3.00
CA VAL A 61 0.20 -10.95 3.87
C VAL A 61 1.44 -11.47 3.17
N SER A 62 2.45 -10.62 3.02
CA SER A 62 3.75 -11.01 2.48
C SER A 62 4.64 -11.67 3.53
N CYS A 63 5.00 -12.93 3.32
CA CYS A 63 5.88 -13.68 4.21
C CYS A 63 7.35 -13.63 3.78
N GLY A 64 7.62 -13.37 2.50
CA GLY A 64 8.97 -13.14 1.95
C GLY A 64 9.13 -11.72 1.42
N GLY A 65 10.35 -11.32 1.03
CA GLY A 65 10.60 -9.97 0.47
C GLY A 65 10.26 -8.87 1.49
N SER A 66 9.24 -8.05 1.20
CA SER A 66 8.72 -7.07 2.17
C SER A 66 7.88 -7.78 3.24
N VAL A 67 8.55 -8.44 4.20
CA VAL A 67 7.92 -9.29 5.21
C VAL A 67 6.92 -8.53 6.09
N MET A 68 5.81 -9.19 6.42
CA MET A 68 4.65 -8.69 7.19
C MET A 68 3.86 -7.55 6.55
N GLU A 69 4.21 -7.10 5.34
CA GLU A 69 3.35 -6.18 4.61
C GLU A 69 1.99 -6.84 4.37
N SER A 70 0.96 -6.25 4.98
CA SER A 70 -0.40 -6.76 5.03
C SER A 70 -1.36 -5.73 4.44
N PHE A 71 -2.18 -6.14 3.46
CA PHE A 71 -3.06 -5.22 2.73
C PHE A 71 -4.46 -5.80 2.57
N LEU A 72 -5.47 -4.94 2.69
CA LEU A 72 -6.85 -5.29 2.36
C LEU A 72 -7.04 -5.31 0.85
N GLN A 73 -7.49 -6.44 0.32
CA GLN A 73 -7.84 -6.60 -1.09
C GLN A 73 -9.35 -6.51 -1.25
N LYS A 74 -9.83 -5.47 -1.94
CA LYS A 74 -11.27 -5.17 -2.11
C LYS A 74 -11.93 -5.89 -3.28
N GLU A 75 -11.11 -6.42 -4.18
CA GLU A 75 -11.52 -7.18 -5.37
C GLU A 75 -10.86 -8.55 -5.34
N ASP A 76 -11.36 -9.48 -6.15
CA ASP A 76 -10.68 -10.74 -6.40
C ASP A 76 -9.32 -10.49 -7.06
N TYR A 77 -8.33 -11.33 -6.75
CA TYR A 77 -6.96 -11.12 -7.19
C TYR A 77 -6.19 -12.42 -7.36
N TYR A 78 -5.15 -12.38 -8.18
CA TYR A 78 -4.11 -13.39 -8.17
C TYR A 78 -2.98 -12.98 -7.23
N SER A 79 -2.23 -13.96 -6.73
CA SER A 79 -1.06 -13.68 -5.90
C SER A 79 0.18 -14.42 -6.38
N GLY A 80 1.32 -13.79 -6.16
CA GLY A 80 2.63 -14.39 -6.35
C GLY A 80 3.03 -15.35 -5.24
N ARG A 81 4.32 -15.70 -5.24
CA ARG A 81 4.95 -16.55 -4.22
C ARG A 81 5.04 -15.84 -2.86
N ASP A 82 5.07 -16.62 -1.79
CA ASP A 82 5.16 -16.24 -0.36
C ASP A 82 4.10 -15.23 0.10
N ILE A 83 2.91 -15.30 -0.49
CA ILE A 83 1.75 -14.49 -0.09
C ILE A 83 0.72 -15.41 0.57
N TYR A 84 0.35 -15.10 1.81
CA TYR A 84 -0.75 -15.74 2.52
C TYR A 84 -2.00 -14.88 2.47
N ILE A 85 -3.15 -15.53 2.44
CA ILE A 85 -4.47 -14.91 2.43
C ILE A 85 -5.15 -15.18 3.77
N LEU A 86 -5.57 -14.11 4.43
CA LEU A 86 -6.36 -14.14 5.66
C LEU A 86 -7.79 -13.79 5.30
N LYS A 87 -8.65 -14.82 5.21
CA LYS A 87 -10.09 -14.64 5.02
C LYS A 87 -10.77 -14.52 6.38
N PRO A 88 -11.50 -13.44 6.67
CA PRO A 88 -12.16 -13.31 7.97
C PRO A 88 -13.25 -14.39 8.12
N LYS A 89 -13.28 -15.05 9.28
CA LYS A 89 -14.29 -16.07 9.61
C LYS A 89 -15.65 -15.47 9.96
N ILE A 90 -15.66 -14.21 10.38
CA ILE A 90 -16.86 -13.42 10.63
C ILE A 90 -16.88 -12.18 9.74
N LYS A 91 -18.04 -11.57 9.55
CA LYS A 91 -18.15 -10.33 8.78
C LYS A 91 -17.48 -9.18 9.55
N LEU A 92 -16.41 -8.64 8.96
CA LEU A 92 -15.71 -7.44 9.44
C LEU A 92 -15.88 -6.31 8.42
N SER A 93 -15.92 -5.07 8.90
CA SER A 93 -15.91 -3.89 8.04
C SER A 93 -14.51 -3.60 7.48
N ASP A 94 -14.44 -2.82 6.40
CA ASP A 94 -13.17 -2.40 5.80
C ASP A 94 -12.24 -1.72 6.81
N LYS A 95 -12.79 -0.88 7.70
CA LYS A 95 -12.03 -0.18 8.74
C LYS A 95 -11.41 -1.17 9.73
N GLN A 96 -12.15 -2.22 10.11
CA GLN A 96 -11.67 -3.28 11.00
C GLN A 96 -10.61 -4.15 10.30
N LEU A 97 -10.79 -4.47 9.01
CA LEU A 97 -9.79 -5.22 8.24
C LEU A 97 -8.50 -4.41 8.07
N LEU A 98 -8.58 -3.10 7.83
CA LEU A 98 -7.43 -2.20 7.78
C LEU A 98 -6.74 -2.09 9.15
N PHE A 99 -7.50 -2.03 10.24
CA PHE A 99 -6.95 -2.11 11.59
C PHE A 99 -6.15 -3.41 11.78
N TYR A 100 -6.68 -4.55 11.36
CA TYR A 100 -5.95 -5.81 11.43
C TYR A 100 -4.71 -5.84 10.53
N CYS A 101 -4.75 -5.20 9.35
CA CYS A 101 -3.55 -5.01 8.53
C CYS A 101 -2.45 -4.27 9.32
N LEU A 102 -2.81 -3.22 10.07
CA LEU A 102 -1.88 -2.49 10.92
C LEU A 102 -1.31 -3.37 12.05
N CYS A 103 -2.16 -4.12 12.76
CA CYS A 103 -1.73 -5.03 13.82
C CYS A 103 -0.76 -6.11 13.30
N LEU A 104 -1.02 -6.66 12.11
CA LEU A 104 -0.13 -7.61 11.46
C LEU A 104 1.21 -6.95 11.10
N LYS A 105 1.18 -5.79 10.43
CA LYS A 105 2.41 -5.04 10.09
C LYS A 105 3.24 -4.68 11.32
N ALA A 106 2.61 -4.37 12.45
CA ALA A 106 3.31 -4.07 13.71
C ALA A 106 4.20 -5.22 14.20
N ASN A 107 3.98 -6.46 13.73
CA ASN A 107 4.83 -7.61 14.06
C ASN A 107 6.08 -7.73 13.16
N LYS A 108 6.30 -6.83 12.20
CA LYS A 108 7.42 -6.88 11.24
C LYS A 108 8.79 -6.98 11.90
N TYR A 109 9.01 -6.30 13.04
CA TYR A 109 10.28 -6.32 13.78
C TYR A 109 10.74 -7.73 14.20
N ARG A 110 9.83 -8.72 14.24
CA ARG A 110 10.11 -10.10 14.64
C ARG A 110 10.69 -10.94 13.50
N TYR A 111 10.60 -10.46 12.27
CA TYR A 111 10.82 -11.25 11.06
C TYR A 111 11.82 -10.59 10.12
N ASN A 112 12.53 -11.43 9.35
CA ASN A 112 13.49 -11.00 8.33
C ASN A 112 13.63 -12.12 7.29
N TYR A 113 14.55 -11.98 6.33
CA TYR A 113 14.76 -12.98 5.28
C TYR A 113 15.00 -14.40 5.81
N GLY A 114 15.82 -14.55 6.87
CA GLY A 114 16.10 -15.84 7.51
C GLY A 114 15.03 -16.31 8.49
N ARG A 115 14.08 -15.44 8.85
CA ARG A 115 12.98 -15.72 9.79
C ARG A 115 11.66 -15.26 9.19
N GLN A 116 11.14 -16.02 8.24
CA GLN A 116 9.84 -15.76 7.61
C GLN A 116 8.69 -16.30 8.45
N PRO A 117 7.51 -15.65 8.46
CA PRO A 117 6.36 -16.06 9.26
C PRO A 117 5.57 -17.25 8.69
N ASN A 118 6.12 -18.02 7.74
CA ASN A 118 5.40 -19.14 7.07
C ASN A 118 4.79 -20.15 8.05
N LYS A 119 5.47 -20.42 9.17
CA LYS A 119 5.00 -21.36 10.22
C LYS A 119 4.30 -20.66 11.37
N THR A 120 4.57 -19.38 11.60
CA THR A 120 4.15 -18.64 12.80
C THR A 120 3.00 -17.67 12.56
N LEU A 121 2.65 -17.38 11.31
CA LEU A 121 1.63 -16.39 10.93
C LEU A 121 0.28 -16.68 11.61
N LYS A 122 -0.10 -17.96 11.66
CA LYS A 122 -1.35 -18.42 12.28
C LYS A 122 -1.42 -18.11 13.78
N GLN A 123 -0.28 -18.19 14.48
CA GLN A 123 -0.18 -18.02 15.93
C GLN A 123 0.25 -16.60 16.34
N ILE A 124 0.36 -15.66 15.38
CA ILE A 124 0.60 -14.25 15.74
C ILE A 124 -0.56 -13.76 16.61
N ARG A 125 -0.23 -13.11 17.73
CA ARG A 125 -1.21 -12.53 18.64
C ARG A 125 -1.68 -11.18 18.09
N ILE A 126 -3.00 -11.02 18.02
CA ILE A 126 -3.70 -9.81 17.58
C ILE A 126 -4.78 -9.42 18.60
N PRO A 127 -5.24 -8.15 18.60
CA PRO A 127 -6.33 -7.73 19.48
C PRO A 127 -7.65 -8.46 19.15
N PRO A 128 -8.45 -8.84 20.17
CA PRO A 128 -9.76 -9.41 19.96
C PRO A 128 -10.72 -8.35 19.37
N ILE A 129 -11.80 -8.79 18.70
CA ILE A 129 -12.69 -7.89 17.95
C ILE A 129 -13.37 -6.85 18.87
N ASN A 130 -13.68 -7.24 20.11
CA ASN A 130 -14.27 -6.37 21.12
C ASN A 130 -13.28 -5.33 21.69
N GLU A 131 -11.97 -5.51 21.48
CA GLU A 131 -10.93 -4.53 21.86
C GLU A 131 -10.54 -3.62 20.69
N ILE A 132 -11.18 -3.72 19.51
CA ILE A 132 -10.97 -2.76 18.43
C ILE A 132 -11.39 -1.37 18.92
N PRO A 133 -10.48 -0.38 18.90
CA PRO A 133 -10.79 0.94 19.43
C PRO A 133 -11.99 1.58 18.71
N SER A 134 -12.90 2.18 19.47
CA SER A 134 -14.15 2.74 18.92
C SER A 134 -13.91 3.83 17.86
N TRP A 135 -12.79 4.55 17.94
CA TRP A 135 -12.40 5.56 16.96
C TRP A 135 -12.15 4.97 15.57
N ILE A 136 -11.73 3.69 15.45
CA ILE A 136 -11.53 3.00 14.17
C ILE A 136 -12.82 3.02 13.36
N ASN A 137 -13.95 2.70 14.00
CA ASN A 137 -15.25 2.68 13.33
C ASN A 137 -15.72 4.09 12.93
N LYS A 138 -15.21 5.13 13.59
CA LYS A 138 -15.53 6.54 13.33
C LYS A 138 -14.66 7.20 12.26
N ILE A 139 -13.55 6.58 11.84
CA ILE A 139 -12.67 7.12 10.79
C ILE A 139 -13.47 7.35 9.49
N LYS A 140 -13.31 8.52 8.87
CA LYS A 140 -13.75 8.73 7.49
C LYS A 140 -12.71 8.14 6.55
N MET A 141 -13.14 7.23 5.67
CA MET A 141 -12.25 6.71 4.64
C MET A 141 -11.89 7.84 3.69
N PRO A 142 -10.63 7.94 3.24
CA PRO A 142 -10.24 8.96 2.28
C PRO A 142 -11.04 8.77 0.98
N GLU A 143 -11.52 9.88 0.42
CA GLU A 143 -12.10 9.88 -0.91
C GLU A 143 -10.98 9.64 -1.94
N ILE A 144 -11.23 8.76 -2.90
CA ILE A 144 -10.32 8.55 -4.01
C ILE A 144 -10.45 9.80 -4.90
N PRO A 145 -9.37 10.55 -5.14
CA PRO A 145 -9.45 11.72 -6.00
C PRO A 145 -9.94 11.30 -7.39
N ASP A 146 -10.87 12.08 -7.96
CA ASP A 146 -11.33 11.84 -9.32
C ASP A 146 -10.12 11.94 -10.26
N LYS A 147 -9.99 10.95 -11.16
CA LYS A 147 -8.95 10.98 -12.20
C LYS A 147 -9.26 12.00 -13.29
N LYS A 148 -10.48 12.55 -13.31
CA LYS A 148 -10.84 13.59 -14.25
C LYS A 148 -10.00 14.84 -14.01
N PRO A 149 -9.47 15.44 -15.08
CA PRO A 149 -8.80 16.72 -14.96
C PRO A 149 -9.80 17.77 -14.43
N ILE A 150 -9.33 18.63 -13.55
CA ILE A 150 -10.13 19.76 -13.01
C ILE A 150 -10.49 20.72 -14.15
N LEU A 151 -9.57 20.90 -15.10
CA LEU A 151 -9.77 21.70 -16.29
C LEU A 151 -10.27 20.82 -17.43
N SER A 152 -11.39 21.20 -18.03
CA SER A 152 -11.95 20.58 -19.24
C SER A 152 -11.32 21.12 -20.53
N GLU A 153 -10.60 22.24 -20.45
CA GLU A 153 -9.94 22.85 -21.60
C GLU A 153 -8.73 22.03 -22.03
N ASN A 154 -8.82 21.45 -23.23
CA ASN A 154 -7.65 20.90 -23.90
C ASN A 154 -6.83 22.06 -24.47
N VAL A 155 -5.72 22.38 -23.82
CA VAL A 155 -4.76 23.35 -24.36
C VAL A 155 -4.08 22.72 -25.58
N ASN A 156 -4.35 23.24 -26.78
CA ASN A 156 -3.67 22.81 -27.99
C ASN A 156 -2.23 23.35 -27.97
N LEU A 157 -1.27 22.44 -27.74
CA LEU A 157 0.16 22.73 -27.71
C LEU A 157 0.81 22.70 -29.10
N HIS A 158 0.15 22.12 -30.11
CA HIS A 158 0.71 21.94 -31.46
C HIS A 158 0.67 23.22 -32.30
N GLU A 159 -0.32 24.08 -32.08
CA GLU A 159 -0.45 25.36 -32.80
C GLU A 159 0.43 26.48 -32.20
N LYS A 160 1.17 26.17 -31.12
CA LYS A 160 2.08 27.12 -30.47
C LYS A 160 3.45 27.09 -31.14
N LYS A 161 4.05 28.28 -31.29
CA LYS A 161 5.46 28.40 -31.68
C LYS A 161 6.33 28.13 -30.45
N TRP A 162 7.03 27.00 -30.45
CA TRP A 162 7.98 26.65 -29.40
C TRP A 162 9.36 27.22 -29.73
N GLY A 163 10.01 27.80 -28.73
CA GLY A 163 11.37 28.30 -28.82
C GLY A 163 12.23 27.70 -27.71
N TRP A 164 13.54 27.65 -27.94
CA TRP A 164 14.50 27.34 -26.90
C TRP A 164 14.62 28.52 -25.94
N PHE A 165 14.70 28.22 -24.64
CA PHE A 165 14.96 29.19 -23.59
C PHE A 165 15.82 28.52 -22.52
N TYR A 166 16.57 29.32 -21.76
CA TYR A 166 17.24 28.83 -20.56
C TYR A 166 16.27 28.87 -19.39
N ILE A 167 16.33 27.89 -18.50
CA ILE A 167 15.51 27.90 -17.27
C ILE A 167 15.73 29.18 -16.46
N THR A 168 16.95 29.73 -16.51
CA THR A 168 17.32 31.00 -15.87
C THR A 168 16.62 32.23 -16.46
N ASP A 169 16.07 32.13 -17.67
CA ASP A 169 15.28 33.19 -18.29
C ASP A 169 13.88 33.27 -17.66
N LEU A 170 13.38 32.16 -17.12
CA LEU A 170 12.06 32.07 -16.50
C LEU A 170 12.11 32.05 -14.97
N PHE A 171 13.17 31.51 -14.38
CA PHE A 171 13.27 31.24 -12.95
C PHE A 171 14.61 31.66 -12.37
N ASN A 172 14.57 32.23 -11.16
CA ASN A 172 15.78 32.41 -10.36
C ASN A 172 16.08 31.13 -9.55
N ILE A 173 17.12 30.41 -9.95
CA ILE A 173 17.46 29.12 -9.34
C ILE A 173 18.27 29.35 -8.07
N LYS A 174 17.75 28.86 -6.93
CA LYS A 174 18.46 28.87 -5.64
C LYS A 174 18.60 27.45 -5.11
N LYS A 175 19.78 27.13 -4.55
CA LYS A 175 20.01 25.87 -3.87
C LYS A 175 19.27 25.87 -2.53
N GLY A 176 18.58 24.77 -2.22
CA GLY A 176 17.96 24.59 -0.92
C GLY A 176 18.99 24.55 0.21
N GLU A 177 18.63 25.11 1.36
CA GLU A 177 19.48 25.11 2.55
C GLU A 177 19.31 23.82 3.35
N ARG A 178 20.43 23.29 3.85
CA ARG A 178 20.41 22.08 4.69
C ARG A 178 20.09 22.47 6.13
N LEU A 179 18.92 22.04 6.61
CA LEU A 179 18.55 22.16 8.02
C LEU A 179 18.69 20.81 8.76
N VAL A 180 19.67 20.74 9.66
CA VAL A 180 19.91 19.56 10.53
C VAL A 180 18.78 19.39 11.54
N LYS A 181 18.51 18.15 11.96
CA LYS A 181 17.32 17.80 12.76
C LYS A 181 17.26 18.55 14.09
N GLU A 182 18.41 18.78 14.70
CA GLU A 182 18.57 19.42 16.00
C GLU A 182 18.17 20.90 15.98
N LYS A 183 18.24 21.54 14.80
CA LYS A 183 17.86 22.94 14.59
C LYS A 183 16.41 23.13 14.14
N ARG A 184 15.66 22.04 13.97
CA ARG A 184 14.26 22.11 13.54
C ARG A 184 13.38 22.43 14.73
N VAL A 185 12.69 23.56 14.65
CA VAL A 185 11.61 23.89 15.57
C VAL A 185 10.30 23.54 14.87
N LYS A 186 9.40 22.84 15.57
CA LYS A 186 8.10 22.44 14.99
C LYS A 186 7.28 23.68 14.64
N GLY A 187 6.71 23.69 13.44
CA GLY A 187 5.86 24.78 12.96
C GLY A 187 4.87 24.34 11.90
N LYS A 188 4.52 25.27 11.00
CA LYS A 188 3.51 25.06 9.94
C LYS A 188 4.10 25.09 8.53
N ILE A 189 5.38 25.40 8.37
CA ILE A 189 6.04 25.52 7.06
C ILE A 189 6.60 24.15 6.67
N PRO A 190 6.23 23.59 5.50
CA PRO A 190 6.74 22.29 5.08
C PRO A 190 8.24 22.37 4.76
N LEU A 191 9.03 21.48 5.35
CA LEU A 191 10.43 21.28 4.97
C LEU A 191 10.48 20.31 3.78
N ILE A 192 10.86 20.83 2.61
CA ILE A 192 11.04 20.04 1.39
C ILE A 192 12.51 19.59 1.27
N THR A 193 12.71 18.32 0.94
CA THR A 193 14.02 17.73 0.68
C THR A 193 13.98 16.89 -0.60
N ALA A 194 15.11 16.29 -0.97
CA ALA A 194 15.23 15.44 -2.18
C ALA A 194 14.52 14.07 -2.08
N SER A 195 13.52 13.92 -1.20
CA SER A 195 12.74 12.69 -1.09
C SER A 195 11.77 12.58 -2.27
N SER A 196 11.65 11.38 -2.85
CA SER A 196 10.61 11.06 -3.84
C SER A 196 9.24 10.79 -3.20
N GLU A 197 9.20 10.64 -1.87
CA GLU A 197 7.98 10.38 -1.12
C GLU A 197 7.31 11.69 -0.69
N ASN A 198 5.97 11.69 -0.60
CA ASN A 198 5.17 12.79 -0.06
C ASN A 198 5.50 14.17 -0.67
N ASN A 199 5.78 14.22 -1.98
CA ASN A 199 6.22 15.44 -2.69
C ASN A 199 7.44 16.13 -2.05
N GLY A 200 8.35 15.34 -1.46
CA GLY A 200 9.56 15.84 -0.81
C GLY A 200 9.36 16.40 0.60
N VAL A 201 8.13 16.48 1.11
CA VAL A 201 7.81 16.98 2.45
C VAL A 201 8.23 15.97 3.51
N VAL A 202 9.21 16.33 4.34
CA VAL A 202 9.75 15.44 5.40
C VAL A 202 9.42 15.90 6.82
N ASP A 203 9.05 17.16 7.01
CA ASP A 203 8.74 17.74 8.33
C ASP A 203 7.94 19.04 8.20
N PHE A 204 7.40 19.56 9.30
CA PHE A 204 6.81 20.89 9.38
C PHE A 204 7.53 21.73 10.45
N ILE A 205 8.17 22.80 10.00
CA ILE A 205 9.04 23.65 10.81
C ILE A 205 8.54 25.11 10.91
N SER A 206 9.10 25.89 11.81
CA SER A 206 8.86 27.35 11.97
C SER A 206 10.12 28.15 11.64
#